data_AF-A0A536VBB5-F1
#
_entry.id   AF-A0A536VBB5-F1
#
_cell.length_a   1.000
_cell.length_b   1.000
_cell.length_c   1.000
_cell.angle_alpha   90.00
_cell.angle_beta   90.00
_cell.angle_gamma   90.00
#
_symmetry.space_group_name_H-M   'P 1'
#
loop_
_entity.id
_entity.type
_entity.pdbx_description
1 polymer ?
#
loop_
_entity_poly.entity_id
_entity_poly.type
_entity_poly.pdbx_seq_one_letter_code
_entity_poly.pdbx_strand_id
1 'polypeptide(L)'
;MESIEPEARYLGAEHFQSQGPARVILGRLGEASSAIPAPKTINYLDVALRKGERWRYEPPDGHTVAWIAVHRGKVAAAEIVRNGELAVFEEANGALELEALEESGYVFGSAVKHPHPLVLGTYSIHTSRHALEKGEARIREIGAGLQTENRR
;
A
#
# COMPACT_ATOMS: atom_id res chain seq x y z
N MET A 1 -12.32 5.88 8.10
CA MET A 1 -13.49 5.08 8.55
C MET A 1 -12.92 3.88 9.31
N GLU A 2 -12.97 3.91 10.64
CA GLU A 2 -12.15 3.06 11.54
C GLU A 2 -12.93 1.87 12.12
N SER A 3 -14.21 1.73 11.77
CA SER A 3 -15.11 0.70 12.33
C SER A 3 -16.13 0.24 11.28
N ILE A 4 -15.65 -0.30 10.17
CA ILE A 4 -16.48 -1.02 9.20
C ILE A 4 -16.52 -2.51 9.54
N GLU A 5 -17.56 -3.20 9.08
CA GLU A 5 -17.60 -4.65 9.14
C GLU A 5 -16.40 -5.26 8.39
N PRO A 6 -15.73 -6.27 8.95
CA PRO A 6 -14.59 -6.91 8.32
C PRO A 6 -15.02 -7.67 7.07
N GLU A 7 -14.17 -7.63 6.04
CA GLU A 7 -14.39 -8.32 4.77
C GLU A 7 -13.10 -9.01 4.33
N ALA A 8 -13.22 -10.18 3.70
CA ALA A 8 -12.13 -10.89 3.05
C ALA A 8 -12.43 -11.09 1.57
N ARG A 9 -11.43 -10.89 0.70
CA ARG A 9 -11.51 -11.10 -0.74
C ARG A 9 -10.30 -11.88 -1.23
N TYR A 10 -10.54 -12.83 -2.13
CA TYR A 10 -9.51 -13.65 -2.76
C TYR A 10 -9.59 -13.43 -4.27
N LEU A 11 -8.53 -12.89 -4.87
CA LEU A 11 -8.49 -12.52 -6.28
C LEU A 11 -7.25 -13.14 -6.93
N GLY A 12 -7.44 -13.80 -8.07
CA GLY A 12 -6.35 -14.26 -8.92
C GLY A 12 -5.72 -13.12 -9.74
N ALA A 13 -4.54 -13.37 -10.30
CA ALA A 13 -3.78 -12.37 -11.06
C ALA A 13 -4.56 -11.79 -12.26
N GLU A 14 -5.48 -12.57 -12.84
CA GLU A 14 -6.36 -12.20 -13.95
C GLU A 14 -7.31 -11.03 -13.63
N HIS A 15 -7.52 -10.73 -12.35
CA HIS A 15 -8.37 -9.63 -11.91
C HIS A 15 -7.64 -8.27 -11.91
N PHE A 16 -6.31 -8.26 -12.08
CA PHE A 16 -5.51 -7.04 -12.00
C PHE A 16 -5.05 -6.59 -13.38
N GLN A 17 -5.45 -5.37 -13.74
CA GLN A 17 -5.06 -4.73 -14.98
C GLN A 17 -3.64 -4.17 -14.89
N SER A 18 -2.98 -4.03 -16.04
CA SER A 18 -1.64 -3.43 -16.13
C SER A 18 -1.63 -2.28 -17.13
N GLN A 19 -0.82 -1.27 -16.84
CA GLN A 19 -0.51 -0.15 -17.73
C GLN A 19 1.02 -0.09 -17.89
N GLY A 20 1.51 -0.45 -19.08
CA GLY A 20 2.93 -0.64 -19.30
C GLY A 20 3.53 -1.68 -18.34
N PRO A 21 4.64 -1.38 -17.63
CA PRO A 21 5.29 -2.33 -16.72
C PRO A 21 4.57 -2.48 -15.36
N ALA A 22 3.55 -1.66 -15.08
CA ALA A 22 2.92 -1.56 -13.78
C ALA A 22 1.57 -2.27 -13.75
N ARG A 23 1.44 -3.29 -12.90
CA ARG A 23 0.18 -3.93 -12.53
C ARG A 23 -0.49 -3.17 -11.38
N VAL A 24 -1.76 -2.82 -11.55
CA VAL A 24 -2.52 -2.02 -10.58
C VAL A 24 -3.18 -2.93 -9.56
N ILE A 25 -2.63 -3.01 -8.34
CA ILE A 25 -3.20 -3.80 -7.24
C ILE A 25 -4.24 -2.98 -6.48
N LEU A 26 -3.95 -1.71 -6.16
CA LEU A 26 -4.91 -0.73 -5.62
C LEU A 26 -4.86 0.57 -6.43
N GLY A 27 -6.01 1.22 -6.56
CA GLY A 27 -6.13 2.52 -7.21
C GLY A 27 -6.22 2.45 -8.74
N ARG A 28 -5.58 3.39 -9.43
CA ARG A 28 -5.66 3.57 -10.89
C ARG A 28 -4.35 4.11 -11.48
N LEU A 29 -4.01 3.66 -12.68
CA LEU A 29 -2.92 4.19 -13.50
C LEU A 29 -3.37 4.25 -14.97
N GLY A 30 -3.56 5.47 -15.49
CA GLY A 30 -4.17 5.67 -16.81
C GLY A 30 -5.56 5.04 -16.87
N GLU A 31 -5.79 4.20 -17.87
CA GLU A 31 -7.04 3.45 -18.04
C GLU A 31 -7.14 2.21 -17.15
N ALA A 32 -6.01 1.69 -16.64
CA ALA A 32 -5.97 0.52 -15.77
C ALA A 32 -6.45 0.86 -14.36
N SER A 33 -7.37 0.08 -13.81
CA SER A 33 -7.92 0.28 -12.46
C SER A 33 -8.07 -1.04 -11.71
N SER A 34 -7.90 -0.99 -10.39
CA SER A 34 -8.10 -2.14 -9.53
C SER A 34 -9.59 -2.44 -9.32
N ALA A 35 -9.94 -3.71 -9.25
CA ALA A 35 -11.26 -4.19 -8.85
C ALA A 35 -11.47 -4.14 -7.31
N ILE A 36 -10.40 -3.92 -6.53
CA ILE A 36 -10.49 -3.83 -5.06
C ILE A 36 -11.10 -2.48 -4.67
N PRO A 37 -12.20 -2.46 -3.89
CA PRO A 37 -12.78 -1.23 -3.39
C PRO A 37 -11.89 -0.63 -2.30
N ALA A 38 -10.95 0.21 -2.70
CA ALA A 38 -10.07 0.95 -1.80
C ALA A 38 -10.33 2.47 -1.89
N PRO A 39 -9.93 3.24 -0.87
CA PRO A 39 -9.94 4.69 -0.97
C PRO A 39 -9.18 5.16 -2.23
N LYS A 40 -9.72 6.16 -2.92
CA LYS A 40 -9.09 6.73 -4.13
C LYS A 40 -7.79 7.48 -3.85
N THR A 41 -7.37 7.55 -2.59
CA THR A 41 -6.23 8.29 -2.09
C THR A 41 -4.95 7.47 -2.04
N ILE A 42 -4.94 6.26 -2.61
CA ILE A 42 -3.77 5.40 -2.66
C ILE A 42 -3.70 4.66 -4.00
N ASN A 43 -2.50 4.61 -4.56
CA ASN A 43 -2.11 3.65 -5.57
C ASN A 43 -1.11 2.67 -4.97
N TYR A 44 -1.28 1.39 -5.30
CA TYR A 44 -0.33 0.33 -4.95
C TYR A 44 -0.14 -0.54 -6.18
N LEU A 45 1.09 -0.55 -6.68
CA LEU A 45 1.43 -1.11 -7.98
C LEU A 45 2.52 -2.15 -7.81
N ASP A 46 2.46 -3.23 -8.59
CA ASP A 46 3.59 -4.14 -8.77
C ASP A 46 4.21 -3.86 -10.13
N VAL A 47 5.49 -3.46 -10.16
CA VAL A 47 6.18 -2.98 -11.36
C VAL A 47 7.32 -3.93 -11.70
N ALA A 48 7.36 -4.35 -12.96
CA ALA A 48 8.42 -5.21 -13.48
C ALA A 48 9.13 -4.53 -14.65
N LEU A 49 10.45 -4.36 -14.53
CA LEU A 49 11.29 -3.70 -15.53
C LEU A 49 12.42 -4.62 -15.99
N ARG A 50 12.71 -4.59 -17.28
CA ARG A 50 13.93 -5.19 -17.84
C ARG A 50 15.14 -4.32 -17.52
N LYS A 51 16.34 -4.89 -17.58
CA LYS A 51 17.58 -4.12 -17.43
C LYS A 51 17.64 -2.96 -18.44
N GLY A 52 17.92 -1.75 -17.94
CA GLY A 52 18.00 -0.51 -18.69
C GLY A 52 16.63 0.11 -19.03
N GLU A 53 15.52 -0.54 -18.69
CA GLU A 53 14.19 0.01 -18.88
C GLU A 53 13.92 1.11 -17.84
N ARG A 54 13.30 2.18 -18.31
CA ARG A 54 12.88 3.31 -17.49
C ARG A 54 11.36 3.35 -17.38
N TRP A 55 10.89 3.70 -16.20
CA TRP A 55 9.49 3.95 -15.95
C TRP A 55 9.33 5.30 -15.27
N ARG A 56 8.45 6.13 -15.84
CA ARG A 56 8.10 7.43 -15.29
C ARG A 56 6.69 7.37 -14.74
N TYR A 57 6.55 7.75 -13.49
CA TYR A 57 5.27 7.78 -12.78
C TYR A 57 4.86 9.21 -12.48
N GLU A 58 3.66 9.58 -12.92
CA GLU A 58 3.02 10.84 -12.53
C GLU A 58 1.98 10.55 -11.44
N PRO A 59 2.22 11.01 -10.20
CA PRO A 59 1.25 10.84 -9.13
C PRO A 59 -0.03 11.64 -9.41
N PRO A 60 -1.23 11.10 -9.11
CA PRO A 60 -2.46 11.90 -9.05
C PRO A 60 -2.31 13.07 -8.09
N ASP A 61 -3.10 14.13 -8.30
CA ASP A 61 -3.11 15.30 -7.44
C ASP A 61 -3.26 14.93 -5.95
N GLY A 62 -2.42 15.53 -5.11
CA GLY A 62 -2.43 15.33 -3.66
C GLY A 62 -1.76 14.04 -3.18
N HIS A 63 -1.33 13.14 -4.08
CA HIS A 63 -0.45 12.04 -3.70
C HIS A 63 0.95 12.61 -3.42
N THR A 64 1.17 13.07 -2.19
CA THR A 64 2.44 13.63 -1.73
C THR A 64 3.34 12.61 -1.07
N VAL A 65 2.84 11.42 -0.75
CA VAL A 65 3.64 10.33 -0.19
C VAL A 65 3.93 9.33 -1.30
N ALA A 66 5.18 8.90 -1.44
CA ALA A 66 5.56 7.82 -2.35
C ALA A 66 6.66 6.93 -1.75
N TRP A 67 6.67 5.65 -2.12
CA TRP A 67 7.69 4.68 -1.69
C TRP A 67 7.84 3.55 -2.70
N ILE A 68 8.98 2.87 -2.64
CA ILE A 68 9.19 1.57 -3.29
C ILE A 68 9.70 0.53 -2.30
N ALA A 69 9.32 -0.73 -2.54
CA ALA A 69 9.91 -1.89 -1.89
C ALA A 69 10.36 -2.88 -2.97
N VAL A 70 11.67 -3.10 -3.08
CA VAL A 70 12.24 -3.90 -4.17
C VAL A 70 12.27 -5.37 -3.76
N HIS A 71 11.54 -6.22 -4.49
CA HIS A 71 11.46 -7.66 -4.22
C HIS A 71 12.29 -8.49 -5.20
N ARG A 72 12.86 -7.88 -6.23
CA ARG A 72 13.81 -8.48 -7.17
C ARG A 72 14.70 -7.40 -7.79
N GLY A 73 15.98 -7.71 -7.92
CA GLY A 73 16.91 -6.88 -8.66
C GLY A 73 17.32 -5.59 -7.93
N LYS A 74 17.52 -4.52 -8.71
CA LYS A 74 18.06 -3.24 -8.26
C LYS A 74 17.60 -2.11 -9.18
N VAL A 75 17.06 -1.07 -8.57
CA VAL A 75 16.46 0.08 -9.25
C VAL A 75 17.23 1.34 -8.88
N ALA A 76 17.53 2.18 -9.87
CA ALA A 76 17.99 3.54 -9.66
C ALA A 76 16.79 4.48 -9.67
N ALA A 77 16.65 5.28 -8.60
CA ALA A 77 15.82 6.47 -8.55
C ALA A 77 16.73 7.67 -8.22
N ALA A 78 16.36 8.53 -7.27
CA ALA A 78 17.29 9.51 -6.70
C ALA A 78 18.52 8.83 -6.07
N GLU A 79 18.28 7.69 -5.43
CA GLU A 79 19.30 6.78 -4.94
C GLU A 79 19.05 5.37 -5.47
N ILE A 80 20.04 4.51 -5.28
CA ILE A 80 19.96 3.10 -5.64
C ILE A 80 19.24 2.33 -4.54
N VAL A 81 18.23 1.54 -4.93
CA VAL A 81 17.47 0.67 -4.03
C VAL A 81 17.59 -0.78 -4.51
N ARG A 82 17.98 -1.68 -3.62
CA ARG A 82 18.26 -3.10 -3.90
C ARG A 82 17.16 -4.00 -3.38
N ASN A 83 17.19 -5.25 -3.84
CA ASN A 83 16.39 -6.33 -3.28
C ASN A 83 16.38 -6.34 -1.73
N GLY A 84 15.19 -6.38 -1.15
CA GLY A 84 14.96 -6.38 0.29
C GLY A 84 14.94 -4.98 0.92
N GLU A 85 15.25 -3.92 0.16
CA GLU A 85 15.21 -2.55 0.65
C GLU A 85 13.87 -1.87 0.35
N LEU A 86 13.49 -0.97 1.26
CA LEU A 86 12.40 -0.03 1.09
C LEU A 86 12.96 1.38 1.11
N ALA A 87 12.53 2.21 0.16
CA ALA A 87 12.87 3.62 0.10
C ALA A 87 11.59 4.46 0.09
N VAL A 88 11.62 5.55 0.86
CA VAL A 88 10.56 6.55 0.91
C VAL A 88 11.07 7.81 0.22
N PHE A 89 10.29 8.37 -0.69
CA PHE A 89 10.64 9.60 -1.39
C PHE A 89 10.28 10.82 -0.55
N GLU A 90 10.87 11.97 -0.90
CA GLU A 90 10.48 13.25 -0.31
C GLU A 90 8.97 13.50 -0.52
N GLU A 91 8.35 14.18 0.46
CA GLU A 91 6.94 14.52 0.37
C GLU A 91 6.69 15.58 -0.71
N ALA A 92 6.35 15.12 -1.91
CA ALA A 92 6.10 15.96 -3.07
C ALA A 92 5.10 15.28 -4.02
N ASN A 93 4.42 16.07 -4.85
CA ASN A 93 3.53 15.57 -5.90
C ASN A 93 4.21 15.71 -7.29
N GLY A 94 5.51 15.44 -7.34
CA GLY A 94 6.32 15.50 -8.56
C GLY A 94 6.39 14.16 -9.26
N ALA A 95 6.71 14.18 -10.56
CA ALA A 95 6.97 12.96 -11.31
C ALA A 95 8.21 12.24 -10.78
N LEU A 96 8.16 10.91 -10.77
CA LEU A 96 9.26 10.04 -10.34
C LEU A 96 9.76 9.22 -11.53
N GLU A 97 11.07 9.17 -11.70
CA GLU A 97 11.73 8.37 -12.72
C GLU A 97 12.53 7.25 -12.06
N LEU A 98 12.32 6.04 -12.55
CA LEU A 98 12.96 4.83 -12.06
C LEU A 98 13.60 4.09 -13.23
N GLU A 99 14.82 3.61 -13.06
CA GLU A 99 15.55 2.80 -14.04
C GLU A 99 15.96 1.47 -13.42
N ALA A 100 15.68 0.36 -14.11
CA ALA A 100 16.18 -0.94 -13.71
C ALA A 100 17.67 -1.10 -14.07
N LEU A 101 18.54 -1.23 -13.07
CA LEU A 101 19.97 -1.50 -13.32
C LEU A 101 20.22 -2.98 -13.69
N GLU A 102 19.25 -3.83 -13.39
CA GLU A 102 19.12 -5.24 -13.76
C GLU A 102 17.64 -5.59 -13.90
N GLU A 103 17.31 -6.83 -14.31
CA GLU A 103 15.92 -7.28 -14.30
C GLU A 103 15.33 -7.15 -12.89
N SER A 104 14.32 -6.29 -12.73
CA SER A 104 13.88 -5.81 -11.43
C SER A 104 12.36 -5.89 -11.26
N GLY A 105 11.96 -6.20 -10.04
CA GLY A 105 10.56 -6.24 -9.61
C GLY A 105 10.43 -5.51 -8.28
N TYR A 106 9.46 -4.61 -8.19
CA TYR A 106 9.24 -3.81 -7.00
C TYR A 106 7.78 -3.42 -6.86
N VAL A 107 7.35 -3.29 -5.61
CA VAL A 107 6.10 -2.60 -5.30
C VAL A 107 6.37 -1.11 -5.32
N PHE A 108 5.49 -0.35 -5.94
CA PHE A 108 5.45 1.11 -5.88
C PHE A 108 4.15 1.55 -5.21
N GLY A 109 4.24 2.44 -4.22
CA GLY A 109 3.08 3.04 -3.58
C GLY A 109 3.10 4.56 -3.69
N SER A 110 1.93 5.15 -3.87
CA SER A 110 1.72 6.59 -3.69
C SER A 110 0.40 6.86 -3.00
N ALA A 111 0.34 7.89 -2.15
CA ALA A 111 -0.87 8.19 -1.41
C ALA A 111 -0.99 9.66 -1.00
N VAL A 112 -2.22 10.08 -0.74
CA VAL A 112 -2.49 11.29 0.05
C VAL A 112 -2.07 11.03 1.49
N LYS A 113 -1.30 11.94 2.08
CA LYS A 113 -0.90 11.84 3.48
C LYS A 113 -2.15 11.86 4.37
N HIS A 114 -2.25 10.87 5.25
CA HIS A 114 -3.41 10.74 6.14
C HIS A 114 -3.45 11.95 7.11
N PRO A 115 -4.62 12.60 7.30
CA PRO A 115 -4.71 13.84 8.08
C PRO A 115 -4.71 13.63 9.60
N HIS A 116 -4.78 12.38 10.05
CA HIS A 116 -4.83 12.02 11.47
C HIS A 116 -3.52 11.39 11.93
N PRO A 117 -3.12 11.59 13.21
CA PRO A 117 -2.00 10.89 13.79
C PRO A 117 -2.25 9.38 13.81
N LEU A 118 -1.17 8.60 13.79
CA LEU A 118 -1.22 7.17 14.05
C LEU A 118 -1.10 6.93 15.56
N VAL A 119 -2.09 6.28 16.15
CA VAL A 119 -2.07 5.80 17.53
C VAL A 119 -2.03 4.27 17.50
N LEU A 120 -0.92 3.70 17.97
CA LEU A 120 -0.64 2.28 17.89
C LEU A 120 -1.05 1.57 19.20
N GLY A 121 -1.77 0.47 19.07
CA GLY A 121 -1.99 -0.53 20.11
C GLY A 121 -1.27 -1.84 19.77
N THR A 122 -1.44 -2.86 20.62
CA THR A 122 -0.76 -4.16 20.45
C THR A 122 -1.12 -4.86 19.12
N TYR A 123 -2.38 -4.75 18.68
CA TYR A 123 -2.90 -5.38 17.47
C TYR A 123 -3.78 -4.45 16.63
N SER A 124 -3.68 -3.14 16.86
CA SER A 124 -4.59 -2.19 16.24
C SER A 124 -3.94 -0.83 15.99
N ILE A 125 -4.45 -0.13 14.97
CA ILE A 125 -4.01 1.21 14.58
C ILE A 125 -5.25 2.09 14.55
N HIS A 126 -5.16 3.24 15.22
CA HIS A 126 -6.28 4.13 15.43
C HIS A 126 -5.91 5.58 15.13
N THR A 127 -6.91 6.42 14.87
CA THR A 127 -6.71 7.86 14.59
C THR A 127 -6.70 8.73 15.85
N SER A 128 -7.02 8.15 17.02
CA SER A 128 -6.98 8.82 18.32
C SER A 128 -6.85 7.81 19.46
N ARG A 129 -6.40 8.28 20.65
CA ARG A 129 -6.35 7.43 21.86
C ARG A 129 -7.73 6.92 22.28
N HIS A 130 -8.75 7.78 22.19
CA HIS A 130 -10.11 7.38 22.51
C HIS A 130 -10.62 6.26 21.60
N ALA A 131 -10.32 6.33 20.29
CA ALA A 131 -10.69 5.28 19.36
C ALA A 131 -9.94 3.97 19.63
N LEU A 132 -8.65 4.04 20.02
CA LEU A 132 -7.87 2.89 20.47
C LEU A 132 -8.52 2.22 21.69
N GLU A 133 -8.81 2.99 22.74
CA GLU A 133 -9.42 2.48 23.98
C GLU A 133 -10.75 1.76 23.69
N LYS A 134 -11.58 2.35 22.83
CA LYS A 134 -12.84 1.75 22.40
C LYS A 134 -12.62 0.45 21.62
N GLY A 135 -11.67 0.44 20.68
CA GLY A 135 -11.33 -0.74 19.89
C GLY A 135 -10.83 -1.90 20.75
N GLU A 136 -9.89 -1.64 21.66
CA GLU A 136 -9.36 -2.66 22.57
C GLU A 136 -10.41 -3.17 23.57
N ALA A 137 -11.29 -2.30 24.06
CA ALA A 137 -12.41 -2.71 24.91
C ALA A 137 -13.33 -3.69 24.17
N ARG A 138 -13.64 -3.42 22.89
CA ARG A 138 -14.46 -4.30 22.07
C ARG A 138 -13.79 -5.66 21.81
N ILE A 139 -12.48 -5.68 21.56
CA ILE A 139 -11.71 -6.93 21.41
C ILE A 139 -11.80 -7.77 22.70
N ARG A 140 -11.64 -7.15 23.89
CA ARG A 140 -11.76 -7.86 25.17
C ARG A 140 -13.17 -8.42 25.40
N GLU A 141 -14.20 -7.66 25.07
CA GLU A 141 -15.60 -8.08 25.18
C GLU A 141 -15.89 -9.31 24.29
N ILE A 142 -15.51 -9.25 23.01
CA ILE A 142 -15.67 -10.37 22.07
C ILE A 142 -14.88 -11.59 22.55
N GLY A 143 -13.62 -11.39 22.98
CA GLY A 143 -12.79 -12.47 23.50
C GLY A 143 -13.38 -13.17 24.73
N ALA A 144 -13.95 -12.40 25.67
CA ALA A 144 -14.65 -12.95 26.83
C ALA A 144 -15.90 -13.75 26.41
N GLY A 145 -16.68 -13.24 25.45
CA GLY A 145 -17.84 -13.96 24.89
C GLY A 145 -17.45 -15.31 24.26
N LEU A 146 -16.43 -15.31 23.41
CA LEU A 146 -15.92 -16.53 22.76
C LEU A 146 -15.40 -17.57 23.75
N GLN A 147 -14.82 -17.15 24.88
CA GLN A 147 -14.40 -18.06 25.96
C GLN A 147 -15.59 -18.68 26.70
N THR A 148 -16.68 -17.93 26.87
CA THR A 148 -17.90 -18.45 27.51
C THR A 148 -18.70 -19.38 26.59
N GLU A 149 -18.68 -19.14 25.28
CA GLU A 149 -19.35 -19.98 24.27
C GLU A 149 -18.58 -21.27 23.96
N ASN A 150 -17.25 -21.27 24.07
CA ASN A 150 -16.42 -22.48 24.02
C ASN A 150 -16.44 -23.25 25.35
N ARG A 151 -17.47 -24.09 25.57
CA ARG A 151 -17.22 -25.37 26.25
C ARG A 151 -16.28 -26.18 25.36
N ARG A 152 -15.05 -26.37 25.84
CA ARG A 152 -13.98 -27.30 25.40
C ARG A 152 -14.26 -28.15 24.16
#